data_AF-A0A3B4DYD9-F1
#
_entry.id   AF-A0A3B4DYD9-F1
#
_cell.length_a   1.000
_cell.length_b   1.000
_cell.length_c   1.000
_cell.angle_alpha   90.00
_cell.angle_beta   90.00
_cell.angle_gamma   90.00
#
_symmetry.space_group_name_H-M   'P 1'
#
loop_
_entity.id
_entity.type
_entity.pdbx_description
1 polymer ?
#
loop_
_entity_poly.entity_id
_entity_poly.type
_entity_poly.pdbx_seq_one_letter_code
_entity_poly.pdbx_strand_id
1 'polypeptide(L)'
;MKSSRSLYIMCHIPVFCWIAATVLERMLGEAESGEIPKTLTQMFTQFLIFQIKHKDQKYHGKCDTDTGQTREMILALGKLAFQQLETGNLIFYEEDLRECGIDVREASVYSGVCTQIFREELGLHPGKVFSFVHLSVQEFLTALFVFFSFISQNRNVLENQTHSKSTVTDFLKSAVDRALQSENGHLDLFLRFLLGLSLESNQTLLRGLLTQTGTSSNCREETVEYIKEKLRENLSPEKYINLFHCLNELNDHSLVQEVQTYLNRGDYRCLGEVPLSPAQWSALVFVLLNSEEELDEFNLRKYDPSEECLLRLLPVVTASRKAELWDCGLSERSCAALASVLSSNSSSLRELDLSVNSLCDSGVTLLSAGLEDQHCKLETLRLSGCDLSERSCAALASVLRSNSSSLRELDLSGNSLCDSGVTLLSAGLEDQHCKLETLRLWDCSITEKGCKALVKTLKLNPSHLRELGLGWNEPGESGVKMLSALLEDPHYKLEKLHLRTPFTGSMHRYTGGL
;
A
#
# COMPACT_ATOMS: atom_id res chain seq x y z
N MET A 1 -15.53 7.60 -14.00
CA MET A 1 -14.27 7.14 -13.36
C MET A 1 -14.29 7.34 -11.86
N LYS A 2 -14.50 8.55 -11.30
CA LYS A 2 -14.59 8.72 -9.83
C LYS A 2 -15.65 7.83 -9.15
N SER A 3 -16.75 7.52 -9.85
CA SER A 3 -17.78 6.57 -9.41
C SER A 3 -17.33 5.10 -9.28
N SER A 4 -16.17 4.72 -9.85
CA SER A 4 -15.53 3.41 -9.63
C SER A 4 -14.07 3.65 -9.21
N ARG A 5 -13.86 3.70 -7.89
CA ARG A 5 -12.56 4.06 -7.29
C ARG A 5 -11.45 3.08 -7.67
N SER A 6 -11.75 1.79 -7.77
CA SER A 6 -10.78 0.78 -8.21
C SER A 6 -10.25 1.08 -9.62
N LEU A 7 -11.15 1.40 -10.57
CA LEU A 7 -10.76 1.82 -11.92
C LEU A 7 -10.00 3.14 -11.91
N TYR A 8 -10.41 4.10 -11.09
CA TYR A 8 -9.73 5.39 -10.96
C TYR A 8 -8.28 5.24 -10.49
N ILE A 9 -8.05 4.44 -9.43
CA ILE A 9 -6.71 4.20 -8.89
C ILE A 9 -5.81 3.56 -9.96
N MET A 10 -6.34 2.58 -10.72
CA MET A 10 -5.58 1.94 -11.79
C MET A 10 -5.18 2.92 -12.91
N CYS A 11 -5.97 3.96 -13.19
CA CYS A 11 -5.63 4.98 -14.18
C CYS A 11 -4.43 5.86 -13.80
N HIS A 12 -3.86 5.74 -12.60
CA HIS A 12 -2.54 6.32 -12.32
C HIS A 12 -1.42 5.59 -13.07
N ILE A 13 -1.67 4.37 -13.54
CA ILE A 13 -0.76 3.64 -14.43
C ILE A 13 -1.10 4.02 -15.88
N PRO A 14 -0.14 4.53 -16.68
CA PRO A 14 -0.42 5.08 -18.01
C PRO A 14 -1.17 4.12 -18.95
N VAL A 15 -0.86 2.82 -18.92
CA VAL A 15 -1.52 1.84 -19.79
C VAL A 15 -2.99 1.65 -19.44
N PHE A 16 -3.35 1.58 -18.16
CA PHE A 16 -4.74 1.47 -17.74
C PHE A 16 -5.50 2.77 -18.01
N CYS A 17 -4.84 3.92 -17.90
CA CYS A 17 -5.41 5.20 -18.34
C CYS A 17 -5.74 5.18 -19.85
N TRP A 18 -4.79 4.72 -20.67
CA TRP A 18 -5.00 4.60 -22.12
C TRP A 18 -6.12 3.62 -22.50
N ILE A 19 -6.17 2.45 -21.86
CA ILE A 19 -7.26 1.47 -22.06
C ILE A 19 -8.60 2.08 -21.66
N ALA A 20 -8.69 2.68 -20.47
CA ALA A 20 -9.91 3.30 -19.98
C ALA A 20 -10.37 4.45 -20.87
N ALA A 21 -9.46 5.30 -21.33
CA ALA A 21 -9.76 6.38 -22.27
C ALA A 21 -10.31 5.83 -23.59
N THR A 22 -9.64 4.83 -24.17
CA THR A 22 -10.07 4.18 -25.43
C THR A 22 -11.48 3.60 -25.33
N VAL A 23 -11.79 2.94 -24.21
CA VAL A 23 -13.11 2.34 -23.97
C VAL A 23 -14.17 3.41 -23.74
N LEU A 24 -13.90 4.37 -22.84
CA LEU A 24 -14.88 5.40 -22.48
C LEU A 24 -15.15 6.38 -23.61
N GLU A 25 -14.15 6.73 -24.42
CA GLU A 25 -14.33 7.61 -25.59
C GLU A 25 -15.34 7.01 -26.57
N ARG A 26 -15.24 5.71 -26.87
CA ARG A 26 -16.19 5.04 -27.76
C ARG A 26 -17.57 4.88 -27.15
N MET A 27 -17.66 4.48 -25.89
CA MET A 27 -18.96 4.30 -25.22
C MET A 27 -19.72 5.62 -25.02
N LEU A 28 -19.03 6.75 -24.86
CA LEU A 28 -19.65 8.07 -24.70
C LEU A 28 -19.84 8.80 -26.03
N GLY A 29 -19.01 8.51 -27.04
CA GLY A 29 -19.01 9.18 -28.34
C GLY A 29 -19.89 8.52 -29.41
N GLU A 30 -20.14 7.21 -29.32
CA GLU A 30 -20.99 6.46 -30.26
C GLU A 30 -22.36 6.14 -29.65
N ALA A 31 -23.37 5.86 -30.48
CA ALA A 31 -24.73 5.46 -30.04
C ALA A 31 -24.79 4.05 -29.40
N GLU A 32 -23.65 3.51 -28.94
CA GLU A 32 -23.57 2.26 -28.20
C GLU A 32 -23.94 2.52 -26.73
N SER A 33 -25.24 2.54 -26.44
CA SER A 33 -25.81 2.80 -25.11
C SER A 33 -25.61 1.63 -24.12
N GLY A 34 -24.36 1.29 -23.82
CA GLY A 34 -23.99 0.27 -22.83
C GLY A 34 -23.78 0.86 -21.42
N GLU A 35 -23.91 0.02 -20.38
CA GLU A 35 -23.48 0.40 -19.03
C GLU A 35 -21.97 0.62 -18.99
N ILE A 36 -21.52 1.72 -18.37
CA ILE A 36 -20.11 2.00 -18.17
C ILE A 36 -19.47 0.86 -17.36
N PRO A 37 -18.32 0.30 -17.80
CA PRO A 37 -17.60 -0.73 -17.07
C PRO A 37 -17.33 -0.33 -15.63
N LYS A 38 -17.68 -1.22 -14.69
CA LYS A 38 -17.48 -1.03 -13.25
C LYS A 38 -16.28 -1.84 -12.73
N THR A 39 -15.94 -2.93 -13.42
CA THR A 39 -14.82 -3.83 -13.06
C THR A 39 -13.72 -3.83 -14.12
N LEU A 40 -12.53 -4.34 -13.77
CA LEU A 40 -11.41 -4.44 -14.69
C LEU A 40 -11.71 -5.41 -15.83
N THR A 41 -12.36 -6.53 -15.52
CA THR A 41 -12.74 -7.52 -16.54
C THR A 41 -13.69 -6.94 -17.57
N GLN A 42 -14.68 -6.14 -17.14
CA GLN A 42 -15.57 -5.44 -18.05
C GLN A 42 -14.81 -4.45 -18.94
N MET A 43 -13.88 -3.70 -18.37
CA MET A 43 -13.06 -2.75 -19.11
C MET A 43 -12.24 -3.46 -20.21
N PHE A 44 -11.56 -4.55 -19.86
CA PHE A 44 -10.75 -5.33 -20.81
C PHE A 44 -11.59 -6.08 -21.84
N THR A 45 -12.77 -6.56 -21.45
CA THR A 45 -13.73 -7.18 -22.37
C THR A 45 -14.19 -6.18 -23.43
N GLN A 46 -14.60 -4.98 -23.03
CA GLN A 46 -14.98 -3.92 -23.98
C GLN A 46 -13.80 -3.48 -24.84
N PHE A 47 -12.62 -3.33 -24.24
CA PHE A 47 -11.40 -3.02 -24.97
C PHE A 47 -11.13 -4.05 -26.09
N LEU A 48 -11.17 -5.35 -25.78
CA LEU A 48 -10.97 -6.41 -26.76
C LEU A 48 -12.02 -6.35 -27.89
N ILE A 49 -13.30 -6.17 -27.55
CA ILE A 49 -14.39 -6.01 -28.52
C ILE A 49 -14.13 -4.83 -29.47
N PHE A 50 -13.69 -3.68 -28.93
CA PHE A 50 -13.37 -2.51 -29.74
C PHE A 50 -12.16 -2.72 -30.64
N GLN A 51 -11.12 -3.43 -30.17
CA GLN A 51 -9.97 -3.78 -31.01
C GLN A 51 -10.36 -4.69 -32.18
N ILE A 52 -11.25 -5.66 -31.94
CA ILE A 52 -11.80 -6.53 -32.98
C ILE A 52 -12.56 -5.71 -34.03
N LYS A 53 -13.55 -4.90 -33.60
CA LYS A 53 -14.35 -4.06 -34.51
C LYS A 53 -13.46 -3.10 -35.34
N HIS A 54 -12.46 -2.49 -34.69
CA HIS A 54 -11.55 -1.57 -35.35
C HIS A 54 -10.68 -2.26 -36.41
N LYS A 55 -10.21 -3.49 -36.15
CA LYS A 55 -9.50 -4.30 -37.14
C LYS A 55 -10.34 -4.54 -38.38
N ASP A 56 -11.59 -4.95 -38.20
CA ASP A 56 -12.49 -5.28 -39.31
C ASP A 56 -12.77 -4.06 -40.19
N GLN A 57 -13.00 -2.90 -39.57
CA GLN A 57 -13.18 -1.63 -40.26
C GLN A 57 -11.94 -1.21 -41.05
N LYS A 58 -10.74 -1.32 -40.45
CA LYS A 58 -9.49 -0.82 -41.04
C LYS A 58 -8.96 -1.68 -42.20
N TYR A 59 -9.13 -2.99 -42.14
CA TYR A 59 -8.46 -3.92 -43.06
C TYR A 59 -9.41 -4.72 -43.97
N HIS A 60 -10.68 -4.88 -43.61
CA HIS A 60 -11.61 -5.71 -44.37
C HIS A 60 -12.73 -4.93 -45.06
N GLY A 61 -12.93 -3.64 -44.74
CA GLY A 61 -13.87 -2.74 -45.44
C GLY A 61 -15.34 -3.19 -45.43
N LYS A 62 -15.69 -4.22 -44.65
CA LYS A 62 -17.04 -4.75 -44.46
C LYS A 62 -17.48 -4.51 -43.02
N CYS A 63 -18.76 -4.16 -42.85
CA CYS A 63 -19.38 -3.94 -41.54
C CYS A 63 -19.74 -5.27 -40.83
N ASP A 64 -19.81 -6.38 -41.56
CA ASP A 64 -20.15 -7.70 -41.02
C ASP A 64 -18.88 -8.53 -40.75
N THR A 65 -18.50 -8.59 -39.47
CA THR A 65 -17.44 -9.43 -38.94
C THR A 65 -17.73 -10.91 -39.18
N ASP A 66 -16.80 -11.66 -39.80
CA ASP A 66 -16.82 -13.13 -39.71
C ASP A 66 -16.47 -13.52 -38.26
N THR A 67 -17.51 -13.76 -37.48
CA THR A 67 -17.44 -14.08 -36.05
C THR A 67 -16.70 -15.39 -35.79
N GLY A 68 -16.68 -16.32 -36.76
CA GLY A 68 -15.96 -17.60 -36.65
C GLY A 68 -14.45 -17.41 -36.68
N GLN A 69 -13.93 -16.77 -37.73
CA GLN A 69 -12.49 -16.51 -37.88
C GLN A 69 -11.93 -15.64 -36.75
N THR A 70 -12.70 -14.64 -36.33
CA THR A 70 -12.32 -13.75 -35.23
C THR A 70 -12.17 -14.51 -33.92
N ARG A 71 -13.08 -15.46 -33.64
CA ARG A 71 -13.03 -16.31 -32.47
C ARG A 71 -11.80 -17.23 -32.48
N GLU A 72 -11.51 -17.88 -33.60
CA GLU A 72 -10.33 -18.75 -33.72
C GLU A 72 -9.04 -17.99 -33.45
N MET A 73 -8.92 -16.79 -34.01
CA MET A 73 -7.76 -15.91 -33.80
C MET A 73 -7.58 -15.52 -32.32
N ILE A 74 -8.65 -15.12 -31.63
CA ILE A 74 -8.57 -14.73 -30.22
C ILE A 74 -8.18 -15.91 -29.33
N LEU A 75 -8.69 -17.10 -29.64
CA LEU A 75 -8.31 -18.32 -28.93
C LEU A 75 -6.85 -18.68 -29.17
N ALA A 76 -6.35 -18.50 -30.40
CA ALA A 76 -4.93 -18.70 -30.71
C ALA A 76 -4.05 -17.70 -29.96
N LEU A 77 -4.43 -16.42 -29.92
CA LEU A 77 -3.74 -15.39 -29.14
C LEU A 77 -3.78 -15.67 -27.64
N GLY A 78 -4.90 -16.17 -27.12
CA GLY A 78 -5.02 -16.56 -25.71
C GLY A 78 -4.22 -17.80 -25.36
N LYS A 79 -4.11 -18.77 -26.27
CA LYS A 79 -3.22 -19.94 -26.13
C LYS A 79 -1.76 -19.49 -26.05
N LEU A 80 -1.34 -18.58 -26.94
CA LEU A 80 0.00 -18.00 -26.91
C LEU A 80 0.24 -17.27 -25.59
N ALA A 81 -0.70 -16.41 -25.19
CA ALA A 81 -0.60 -15.65 -23.94
C ALA A 81 -0.41 -16.57 -22.72
N PHE A 82 -1.17 -17.67 -22.67
CA PHE A 82 -1.04 -18.68 -21.62
C PHE A 82 0.35 -19.33 -21.59
N GLN A 83 0.85 -19.80 -22.74
CA GLN A 83 2.17 -20.43 -22.83
C GLN A 83 3.30 -19.47 -22.42
N GLN A 84 3.22 -18.20 -22.84
CA GLN A 84 4.21 -17.20 -22.49
C GLN A 84 4.10 -16.76 -21.02
N LEU A 85 2.90 -16.75 -20.44
CA LEU A 85 2.72 -16.47 -19.01
C LEU A 85 3.31 -17.59 -18.13
N GLU A 86 3.05 -18.86 -18.47
CA GLU A 86 3.61 -20.01 -17.73
C GLU A 86 5.14 -20.06 -17.77
N THR A 87 5.76 -19.57 -18.85
CA THR A 87 7.21 -19.51 -19.01
C THR A 87 7.84 -18.23 -18.46
N GLY A 88 7.03 -17.23 -18.07
CA GLY A 88 7.50 -15.93 -17.59
C GLY A 88 8.04 -15.01 -18.70
N ASN A 89 7.68 -15.27 -19.95
CA ASN A 89 8.15 -14.51 -21.11
C ASN A 89 7.23 -13.32 -21.42
N LEU A 90 7.85 -12.15 -21.68
CA LEU A 90 7.18 -10.92 -22.12
C LEU A 90 7.35 -10.65 -23.63
N ILE A 91 8.33 -11.29 -24.26
CA ILE A 91 8.60 -11.22 -25.69
C ILE A 91 8.61 -12.62 -26.29
N PHE A 92 8.24 -12.74 -27.55
CA PHE A 92 8.15 -14.01 -28.27
C PHE A 92 8.44 -13.78 -29.77
N TYR A 93 8.65 -14.88 -30.49
CA TYR A 93 9.16 -14.88 -31.87
C TYR A 93 8.14 -15.43 -32.87
N GLU A 94 8.51 -15.45 -34.15
CA GLU A 94 7.65 -15.97 -35.22
C GLU A 94 7.31 -17.46 -35.03
N GLU A 95 8.23 -18.23 -34.47
CA GLU A 95 8.04 -19.66 -34.19
C GLU A 95 6.90 -19.89 -33.19
N ASP A 96 6.85 -19.08 -32.12
CA ASP A 96 5.81 -19.16 -31.09
C ASP A 96 4.41 -18.85 -31.67
N LEU A 97 4.34 -17.85 -32.57
CA LEU A 97 3.12 -17.52 -33.30
C LEU A 97 2.64 -18.70 -34.15
N ARG A 98 3.56 -19.33 -34.90
CA ARG A 98 3.24 -20.47 -35.79
C ARG A 98 2.82 -21.71 -34.99
N GLU A 99 3.43 -21.98 -33.84
CA GLU A 99 3.04 -23.08 -32.95
C GLU A 99 1.61 -22.90 -32.39
N CYS A 100 1.18 -21.65 -32.23
CA CYS A 100 -0.19 -21.31 -31.86
C CYS A 100 -1.17 -21.25 -33.04
N GLY A 101 -0.72 -21.47 -34.27
CA GLY A 101 -1.55 -21.40 -35.47
C GLY A 101 -1.88 -19.99 -35.92
N ILE A 102 -1.08 -18.99 -35.54
CA ILE A 102 -1.26 -17.58 -35.90
C ILE A 102 -0.40 -17.27 -37.13
N ASP A 103 -1.01 -16.72 -38.19
CA ASP A 103 -0.24 -16.15 -39.30
C ASP A 103 0.50 -14.89 -38.82
N VAL A 104 1.82 -14.88 -38.97
CA VAL A 104 2.71 -13.74 -38.63
C VAL A 104 2.23 -12.43 -39.27
N ARG A 105 1.65 -12.50 -40.49
CA ARG A 105 1.08 -11.33 -41.17
C ARG A 105 -0.15 -10.80 -40.46
N GLU A 106 -1.00 -11.68 -39.94
CA GLU A 106 -2.22 -11.33 -39.21
C GLU A 106 -1.93 -10.85 -37.78
N ALA A 107 -0.90 -11.39 -37.12
CA ALA A 107 -0.45 -10.93 -35.81
C ALA A 107 -0.10 -9.43 -35.81
N SER A 108 0.46 -8.93 -36.92
CA SER A 108 0.80 -7.51 -37.11
C SER A 108 -0.42 -6.59 -37.26
N VAL A 109 -1.60 -7.16 -37.55
CA VAL A 109 -2.86 -6.42 -37.79
C VAL A 109 -3.56 -6.06 -36.46
N TYR A 110 -3.32 -6.85 -35.41
CA TYR A 110 -3.89 -6.66 -34.07
C TYR A 110 -3.05 -5.71 -33.19
N SER A 111 -2.60 -4.58 -33.73
CA SER A 111 -1.64 -3.68 -33.07
C SER A 111 -2.05 -3.16 -31.68
N GLY A 112 -3.36 -3.19 -31.35
CA GLY A 112 -3.86 -2.82 -30.03
C GLY A 112 -3.83 -3.95 -28.99
N VAL A 113 -3.45 -5.17 -29.39
CA VAL A 113 -3.41 -6.37 -28.54
C VAL A 113 -2.01 -7.01 -28.58
N CYS A 114 -1.50 -7.24 -29.79
CA CYS A 114 -0.18 -7.80 -30.07
C CYS A 114 0.58 -6.84 -31.02
N THR A 115 1.82 -6.50 -30.69
CA THR A 115 2.62 -5.57 -31.49
C THR A 115 3.95 -6.20 -31.86
N GLN A 116 4.40 -5.92 -33.08
CA GLN A 116 5.76 -6.19 -33.49
C GLN A 116 6.66 -5.14 -32.85
N ILE A 117 7.68 -5.58 -32.12
CA ILE A 117 8.73 -4.69 -31.62
C ILE A 117 9.74 -4.53 -32.75
N PHE A 118 9.95 -3.28 -33.20
CA PHE A 118 11.02 -2.95 -34.14
C PHE A 118 12.38 -2.98 -33.42
N ARG A 119 12.83 -4.19 -33.07
CA ARG A 119 14.20 -4.47 -32.62
C ARG A 119 14.77 -5.54 -33.54
N GLU A 120 15.74 -5.17 -34.36
CA GLU A 120 16.73 -6.13 -34.84
C GLU A 120 17.68 -6.39 -33.67
N GLU A 121 17.62 -7.58 -33.06
CA GLU A 121 18.68 -7.98 -32.15
C GLU A 121 19.98 -8.19 -32.94
N LEU A 122 21.09 -7.62 -32.46
CA LEU A 122 22.44 -7.83 -32.99
C LEU A 122 22.84 -9.30 -32.76
N GLY A 123 22.35 -10.22 -33.60
CA GLY A 123 22.60 -11.65 -33.54
C GLY A 123 22.44 -12.37 -34.88
N LEU A 124 22.87 -13.65 -34.94
CA LEU A 124 22.96 -14.49 -36.15
C LEU A 124 21.60 -14.87 -36.79
N HIS A 125 20.47 -14.52 -36.16
CA HIS A 125 19.12 -14.74 -36.68
C HIS A 125 18.29 -13.46 -36.57
N PRO A 126 18.08 -12.70 -37.66
CA PRO A 126 17.19 -11.55 -37.67
C PRO A 126 15.74 -12.03 -37.68
N GLY A 127 15.22 -12.41 -36.51
CA GLY A 127 13.80 -12.76 -36.31
C GLY A 127 12.98 -11.53 -35.93
N LYS A 128 11.73 -11.45 -36.39
CA LYS A 128 10.80 -10.44 -35.87
C LYS A 128 10.43 -10.78 -34.43
N VAL A 129 10.55 -9.79 -33.56
CA VAL A 129 10.19 -9.90 -32.15
C VAL A 129 8.79 -9.32 -31.94
N PHE A 130 7.98 -9.99 -31.12
CA PHE A 130 6.63 -9.57 -30.78
C PHE A 130 6.46 -9.49 -29.27
N SER A 131 5.50 -8.70 -28.84
CA SER A 131 4.98 -8.71 -27.48
C SER A 131 3.49 -8.39 -27.49
N PHE A 132 2.80 -8.75 -26.41
CA PHE A 132 1.54 -8.10 -26.12
C PHE A 132 1.79 -6.63 -25.79
N VAL A 133 0.80 -5.75 -26.02
CA VAL A 133 0.93 -4.31 -25.76
C VAL A 133 1.26 -4.03 -24.29
N HIS A 134 0.80 -4.90 -23.39
CA HIS A 134 1.13 -4.89 -21.98
C HIS A 134 0.88 -6.26 -21.34
N LEU A 135 1.56 -6.56 -20.23
CA LEU A 135 1.38 -7.81 -19.47
C LEU A 135 -0.08 -8.04 -19.06
N SER A 136 -0.81 -6.98 -18.69
CA SER A 136 -2.23 -7.09 -18.36
C SER A 136 -3.10 -7.58 -19.52
N VAL A 137 -2.71 -7.30 -20.77
CA VAL A 137 -3.41 -7.82 -21.96
C VAL A 137 -3.11 -9.31 -22.13
N GLN A 138 -1.85 -9.71 -21.91
CA GLN A 138 -1.44 -11.12 -21.90
C GLN A 138 -2.20 -11.91 -20.82
N GLU A 139 -2.26 -11.41 -19.59
CA GLU A 139 -2.99 -12.05 -18.49
C GLU A 139 -4.51 -12.14 -18.76
N PHE A 140 -5.11 -11.08 -19.35
CA PHE A 140 -6.52 -11.10 -19.73
C PHE A 140 -6.82 -12.17 -20.80
N LEU A 141 -6.02 -12.23 -21.86
CA LEU A 141 -6.18 -13.24 -22.91
C LEU A 141 -5.92 -14.65 -22.39
N THR A 142 -4.98 -14.79 -21.45
CA THR A 142 -4.74 -16.04 -20.74
C THR A 142 -5.98 -16.47 -19.97
N ALA A 143 -6.57 -15.58 -19.17
CA ALA A 143 -7.82 -15.85 -18.44
C ALA A 143 -8.97 -16.25 -19.38
N LEU A 144 -9.11 -15.55 -20.52
CA LEU A 144 -10.10 -15.87 -21.54
C LEU A 144 -9.90 -17.28 -22.13
N PHE A 145 -8.67 -17.63 -22.51
CA PHE A 145 -8.35 -18.94 -23.05
C PHE A 145 -8.54 -20.08 -22.05
N VAL A 146 -8.08 -19.88 -20.82
CA VAL A 146 -8.21 -20.87 -19.74
C VAL A 146 -9.70 -21.12 -19.44
N PHE A 147 -10.47 -20.05 -19.26
CA PHE A 147 -11.91 -20.15 -19.01
C PHE A 147 -12.64 -20.85 -20.16
N PHE A 148 -12.35 -20.47 -21.40
CA PHE A 148 -12.96 -21.07 -22.58
C PHE A 148 -12.62 -22.57 -22.71
N SER A 149 -11.36 -22.93 -22.50
CA SER A 149 -10.89 -24.32 -22.56
C SER A 149 -11.60 -25.20 -21.53
N PHE A 150 -11.82 -24.66 -20.33
CA PHE A 150 -12.55 -25.38 -19.30
C PHE A 150 -14.02 -25.58 -19.68
N ILE A 151 -14.71 -24.49 -20.01
CA ILE A 151 -16.16 -24.50 -20.25
C ILE A 151 -16.55 -25.22 -21.54
N SER A 152 -15.82 -24.99 -22.64
CA SER A 152 -16.21 -25.49 -23.97
C SER A 152 -15.55 -26.82 -24.34
N GLN A 153 -14.36 -27.09 -23.81
CA GLN A 153 -13.59 -28.30 -24.15
C GLN A 153 -13.48 -29.30 -22.99
N ASN A 154 -14.04 -28.98 -21.82
CA ASN A 154 -13.90 -29.75 -20.58
C ASN A 154 -12.44 -30.06 -20.23
N ARG A 155 -11.54 -29.08 -20.47
CA ARG A 155 -10.09 -29.21 -20.28
C ARG A 155 -9.62 -28.20 -19.24
N ASN A 156 -9.11 -28.70 -18.10
CA ASN A 156 -8.43 -27.85 -17.13
C ASN A 156 -6.96 -27.72 -17.53
N VAL A 157 -6.65 -26.64 -18.26
CA VAL A 157 -5.28 -26.35 -18.73
C VAL A 157 -4.35 -25.93 -17.60
N LEU A 158 -4.88 -25.45 -16.46
CA LEU A 158 -4.05 -25.08 -15.30
C LEU A 158 -3.44 -26.29 -14.61
N GLU A 159 -4.10 -27.46 -14.69
CA GLU A 159 -3.67 -28.72 -14.07
C GLU A 159 -3.23 -29.77 -15.11
N ASN A 160 -3.12 -29.40 -16.39
CA ASN A 160 -2.83 -30.30 -17.50
C ASN A 160 -3.78 -31.52 -17.61
N GLN A 161 -5.05 -31.36 -17.20
CA GLN A 161 -6.04 -32.44 -17.22
C GLN A 161 -6.90 -32.41 -18.49
N THR A 162 -6.96 -33.54 -19.21
CA THR A 162 -7.90 -33.78 -20.32
C THR A 162 -9.16 -34.47 -19.79
N HIS A 163 -10.34 -33.88 -20.02
CA HIS A 163 -11.64 -34.33 -19.49
C HIS A 163 -11.76 -34.22 -17.97
N SER A 164 -11.79 -32.98 -17.48
CA SER A 164 -12.03 -32.74 -16.05
C SER A 164 -13.41 -33.27 -15.64
N LYS A 165 -13.48 -33.93 -14.49
CA LYS A 165 -14.75 -34.18 -13.78
C LYS A 165 -15.08 -33.08 -12.78
N SER A 166 -14.20 -32.09 -12.64
CA SER A 166 -14.34 -31.01 -11.67
C SER A 166 -15.49 -30.07 -12.04
N THR A 167 -16.15 -29.52 -11.04
CA THR A 167 -17.14 -28.47 -11.27
C THR A 167 -16.45 -27.14 -11.65
N VAL A 168 -17.22 -26.18 -12.15
CA VAL A 168 -16.72 -24.80 -12.37
C VAL A 168 -16.25 -24.21 -11.05
N THR A 169 -16.96 -24.46 -9.95
CA THR A 169 -16.55 -24.02 -8.60
C THR A 169 -15.18 -24.57 -8.24
N ASP A 170 -14.94 -25.88 -8.39
CA ASP A 170 -13.66 -26.51 -8.05
C ASP A 170 -12.51 -25.92 -8.87
N PHE A 171 -12.76 -25.67 -10.15
CA PHE A 171 -11.81 -25.03 -11.06
C PHE A 171 -11.44 -23.61 -10.60
N LEU A 172 -12.42 -22.79 -10.25
CA LEU A 172 -12.18 -21.42 -9.75
C LEU A 172 -11.47 -21.42 -8.39
N LYS A 173 -11.83 -22.35 -7.49
CA LYS A 173 -11.13 -22.53 -6.20
C LYS A 173 -9.66 -22.90 -6.39
N SER A 174 -9.36 -23.82 -7.31
CA SER A 174 -7.99 -24.20 -7.68
C SER A 174 -7.19 -23.00 -8.22
N ALA A 175 -7.81 -22.15 -9.04
CA ALA A 175 -7.18 -20.92 -9.51
C ALA A 175 -6.88 -19.92 -8.39
N VAL A 176 -7.78 -19.77 -7.40
CA VAL A 176 -7.56 -18.94 -6.21
C VAL A 176 -6.37 -19.47 -5.41
N ASP A 177 -6.32 -20.77 -5.12
CA ASP A 177 -5.21 -21.40 -4.40
C ASP A 177 -3.88 -21.21 -5.15
N ARG A 178 -3.87 -21.40 -6.48
CA ARG A 178 -2.68 -21.23 -7.31
C ARG A 178 -2.14 -19.79 -7.28
N ALA A 179 -3.02 -18.79 -7.31
CA ALA A 179 -2.59 -17.40 -7.19
C ALA A 179 -2.06 -17.08 -5.79
N LEU A 180 -2.71 -17.59 -4.73
CA LEU A 180 -2.24 -17.40 -3.35
C LEU A 180 -0.90 -18.10 -3.06
N GLN A 181 -0.58 -19.17 -3.78
CA GLN A 181 0.73 -19.84 -3.69
C GLN A 181 1.84 -19.09 -4.44
N SER A 182 1.49 -18.14 -5.32
CA SER A 182 2.46 -17.31 -6.01
C SER A 182 3.21 -16.41 -5.02
N GLU A 183 4.55 -16.41 -5.10
CA GLU A 183 5.41 -15.59 -4.23
C GLU A 183 5.39 -14.10 -4.61
N ASN A 184 5.30 -13.79 -5.90
CA ASN A 184 5.43 -12.43 -6.43
C ASN A 184 4.12 -11.86 -6.99
N GLY A 185 2.99 -12.56 -6.82
CA GLY A 185 1.66 -12.09 -7.26
C GLY A 185 1.46 -12.06 -8.78
N HIS A 186 2.33 -12.69 -9.58
CA HIS A 186 2.24 -12.66 -11.06
C HIS A 186 0.97 -13.28 -11.66
N LEU A 187 0.12 -13.91 -10.84
CA LEU A 187 -1.17 -14.49 -11.26
C LEU A 187 -2.37 -13.68 -10.75
N ASP A 188 -2.13 -12.59 -10.03
CA ASP A 188 -3.19 -11.82 -9.37
C ASP A 188 -4.15 -11.21 -10.37
N LEU A 189 -3.62 -10.58 -11.43
CA LEU A 189 -4.46 -9.96 -12.46
C LEU A 189 -5.16 -11.01 -13.32
N PHE A 190 -4.44 -12.07 -13.68
CA PHE A 190 -5.02 -13.26 -14.31
C PHE A 190 -6.23 -13.81 -13.52
N LEU A 191 -6.08 -14.00 -12.20
CA LEU A 191 -7.15 -14.52 -11.35
C LEU A 191 -8.37 -13.60 -11.34
N ARG A 192 -8.14 -12.28 -11.19
CA ARG A 192 -9.19 -11.27 -11.24
C ARG A 192 -9.99 -11.36 -12.54
N PHE A 193 -9.31 -11.46 -13.67
CA PHE A 193 -9.95 -11.63 -14.97
C PHE A 193 -10.73 -12.94 -15.07
N LEU A 194 -10.15 -14.04 -14.59
CA LEU A 194 -10.79 -15.36 -14.64
C LEU A 194 -12.12 -15.38 -13.87
N LEU A 195 -12.12 -14.83 -12.65
CA LEU A 195 -13.31 -14.71 -11.81
C LEU A 195 -14.33 -13.73 -12.39
N GLY A 196 -13.89 -12.61 -12.97
CA GLY A 196 -14.78 -11.71 -13.67
C GLY A 196 -15.45 -12.38 -14.88
N LEU A 197 -14.70 -13.18 -15.65
CA LEU A 197 -15.22 -13.89 -16.83
C LEU A 197 -16.22 -15.00 -16.45
N SER A 198 -16.17 -15.52 -15.22
CA SER A 198 -17.14 -16.52 -14.76
C SER A 198 -18.53 -15.94 -14.50
N LEU A 199 -18.71 -14.62 -14.49
CA LEU A 199 -20.02 -13.98 -14.38
C LEU A 199 -20.78 -13.99 -15.71
N GLU A 200 -22.05 -14.38 -15.67
CA GLU A 200 -22.94 -14.42 -16.83
C GLU A 200 -23.08 -13.06 -17.55
N SER A 201 -23.05 -11.95 -16.80
CA SER A 201 -23.10 -10.60 -17.36
C SER A 201 -21.90 -10.32 -18.29
N ASN A 202 -20.71 -10.76 -17.91
CA ASN A 202 -19.49 -10.59 -18.71
C ASN A 202 -19.41 -11.59 -19.86
N GLN A 203 -19.94 -12.81 -19.70
CA GLN A 203 -20.08 -13.78 -20.79
C GLN A 203 -21.04 -13.28 -21.88
N THR A 204 -22.09 -12.56 -21.49
CA THR A 204 -23.07 -11.99 -22.44
C THR A 204 -22.43 -10.93 -23.35
N LEU A 205 -21.48 -10.14 -22.84
CA LEU A 205 -20.69 -9.21 -23.66
C LEU A 205 -19.85 -9.94 -24.72
N LEU A 206 -19.46 -11.19 -24.42
CA LEU A 206 -18.65 -12.04 -25.28
C LEU A 206 -19.48 -13.03 -26.10
N ARG A 207 -20.81 -12.88 -26.20
CA ARG A 207 -21.71 -13.86 -26.85
C ARG A 207 -21.36 -14.21 -28.32
N GLY A 208 -20.64 -13.33 -29.02
CA GLY A 208 -20.10 -13.61 -30.37
C GLY A 208 -18.79 -14.40 -30.39
N LEU A 209 -18.10 -14.49 -29.26
CA LEU A 209 -16.78 -15.12 -29.08
C LEU A 209 -16.84 -16.38 -28.20
N LEU A 210 -17.74 -16.41 -27.22
CA LEU A 210 -17.97 -17.53 -26.30
C LEU A 210 -19.41 -18.03 -26.47
N THR A 211 -19.57 -19.35 -26.54
CA THR A 211 -20.91 -19.99 -26.44
C THR A 211 -21.42 -19.82 -25.02
N GLN A 212 -22.57 -19.16 -24.85
CA GLN A 212 -23.21 -19.00 -23.53
C GLN A 212 -23.39 -20.36 -22.86
N THR A 213 -22.80 -20.51 -21.69
CA THR A 213 -23.06 -21.63 -20.80
C THR A 213 -23.61 -21.05 -19.52
N GLY A 214 -24.80 -21.50 -19.12
CA GLY A 214 -25.42 -21.06 -17.86
C GLY A 214 -24.58 -21.51 -16.67
N THR A 215 -23.58 -20.71 -16.28
CA THR A 215 -22.97 -20.80 -14.96
C THR A 215 -24.04 -20.48 -13.94
N SER A 216 -24.42 -21.44 -13.10
CA SER A 216 -25.48 -21.26 -12.11
C SER A 216 -25.08 -20.21 -11.07
N SER A 217 -26.05 -19.45 -10.55
CA SER A 217 -25.85 -18.50 -9.45
C SER A 217 -25.14 -19.13 -8.25
N ASN A 218 -25.39 -20.42 -8.00
CA ASN A 218 -24.78 -21.20 -6.93
C ASN A 218 -23.24 -21.26 -7.04
N CYS A 219 -22.68 -21.35 -8.25
CA CYS A 219 -21.24 -21.39 -8.46
C CYS A 219 -20.53 -20.10 -7.99
N ARG A 220 -21.17 -18.95 -8.24
CA ARG A 220 -20.65 -17.65 -7.79
C ARG A 220 -20.63 -17.58 -6.26
N GLU A 221 -21.75 -17.91 -5.63
CA GLU A 221 -21.90 -17.84 -4.16
C GLU A 221 -20.90 -18.75 -3.45
N GLU A 222 -20.72 -19.98 -3.92
CA GLU A 222 -19.71 -20.90 -3.37
C GLU A 222 -18.27 -20.40 -3.54
N THR A 223 -17.95 -19.75 -4.66
CA THR A 223 -16.62 -19.18 -4.92
C THR A 223 -16.37 -17.94 -4.05
N VAL A 224 -17.38 -17.09 -3.88
CA VAL A 224 -17.33 -15.93 -3.00
C VAL A 224 -17.09 -16.35 -1.54
N GLU A 225 -17.86 -17.31 -1.03
CA GLU A 225 -17.68 -17.79 0.35
C GLU A 225 -16.31 -18.43 0.56
N TYR A 226 -15.79 -19.14 -0.45
CA TYR A 226 -14.43 -19.66 -0.41
C TYR A 226 -13.37 -18.56 -0.36
N ILE A 227 -13.50 -17.49 -1.14
CA ILE A 227 -12.60 -16.33 -1.06
C ILE A 227 -12.69 -15.68 0.34
N LYS A 228 -13.89 -15.55 0.90
CA LYS A 228 -14.08 -15.05 2.28
C LYS A 228 -13.46 -15.96 3.34
N GLU A 229 -13.44 -17.27 3.11
CA GLU A 229 -12.72 -18.23 3.96
C GLU A 229 -11.20 -17.99 3.89
N LYS A 230 -10.64 -17.82 2.68
CA LYS A 230 -9.22 -17.47 2.49
C LYS A 230 -8.84 -16.14 3.13
N LEU A 231 -9.72 -15.14 3.10
CA LEU A 231 -9.55 -13.87 3.82
C LEU A 231 -9.49 -14.02 5.35
N ARG A 232 -9.86 -15.18 5.91
CA ARG A 232 -9.72 -15.46 7.35
C ARG A 232 -8.36 -16.04 7.72
N GLU A 233 -7.58 -16.49 6.74
CA GLU A 233 -6.21 -16.95 6.94
C GLU A 233 -5.26 -15.75 7.10
N ASN A 234 -4.09 -15.94 7.69
CA ASN A 234 -3.06 -14.89 7.84
C ASN A 234 -2.27 -14.74 6.52
N LEU A 235 -2.72 -13.84 5.65
CA LEU A 235 -2.11 -13.57 4.34
C LEU A 235 -1.21 -12.33 4.39
N SER A 236 -0.40 -12.11 3.34
CA SER A 236 0.31 -10.83 3.18
C SER A 236 -0.67 -9.73 2.76
N PRO A 237 -0.37 -8.44 3.05
CA PRO A 237 -1.22 -7.32 2.66
C PRO A 237 -1.58 -7.30 1.16
N GLU A 238 -0.62 -7.64 0.29
CA GLU A 238 -0.80 -7.69 -1.15
C GLU A 238 -1.84 -8.75 -1.55
N LYS A 239 -1.77 -9.94 -0.94
CA LYS A 239 -2.71 -11.04 -1.19
C LYS A 239 -4.13 -10.68 -0.72
N TYR A 240 -4.27 -10.01 0.44
CA TYR A 240 -5.56 -9.50 0.88
C TYR A 240 -6.17 -8.53 -0.12
N ILE A 241 -5.39 -7.55 -0.56
CA ILE A 241 -5.83 -6.55 -1.55
C ILE A 241 -6.28 -7.24 -2.84
N ASN A 242 -5.52 -8.23 -3.33
CA ASN A 242 -5.89 -8.99 -4.51
C ASN A 242 -7.23 -9.75 -4.32
N LEU A 243 -7.45 -10.43 -3.19
CA LEU A 243 -8.71 -11.12 -2.91
C LEU A 243 -9.91 -10.17 -2.81
N PHE A 244 -9.75 -8.96 -2.27
CA PHE A 244 -10.82 -7.95 -2.31
C PHE A 244 -11.10 -7.47 -3.73
N HIS A 245 -10.08 -7.32 -4.56
CA HIS A 245 -10.30 -7.04 -5.98
C HIS A 245 -11.00 -8.21 -6.69
N CYS A 246 -10.71 -9.46 -6.32
CA CYS A 246 -11.42 -10.64 -6.82
C CYS A 246 -12.91 -10.62 -6.43
N LEU A 247 -13.24 -10.30 -5.17
CA LEU A 247 -14.63 -10.10 -4.73
C LEU A 247 -15.32 -8.98 -5.54
N ASN A 248 -14.61 -7.88 -5.81
CA ASN A 248 -15.12 -6.79 -6.64
C ASN A 248 -15.38 -7.24 -8.10
N GLU A 249 -14.53 -8.08 -8.68
CA GLU A 249 -14.78 -8.67 -10.02
C GLU A 249 -15.99 -9.62 -10.02
N LEU A 250 -16.29 -10.27 -8.89
CA LEU A 250 -17.47 -11.11 -8.68
C LEU A 250 -18.74 -10.31 -8.31
N ASN A 251 -18.66 -8.97 -8.27
CA ASN A 251 -19.71 -8.06 -7.79
C ASN A 251 -20.18 -8.35 -6.35
N ASP A 252 -19.31 -8.92 -5.50
CA ASP A 252 -19.56 -9.01 -4.05
C ASP A 252 -18.92 -7.80 -3.34
N HIS A 253 -19.78 -6.98 -2.74
CA HIS A 253 -19.38 -5.84 -1.93
C HIS A 253 -19.81 -6.00 -0.46
N SER A 254 -20.20 -7.21 -0.06
CA SER A 254 -20.87 -7.46 1.23
C SER A 254 -19.99 -7.07 2.42
N LEU A 255 -18.73 -7.53 2.44
CA LEU A 255 -17.77 -7.20 3.51
C LEU A 255 -17.42 -5.72 3.55
N VAL A 256 -17.28 -5.08 2.39
CA VAL A 256 -16.99 -3.65 2.29
C VAL A 256 -18.17 -2.82 2.82
N GLN A 257 -19.40 -3.17 2.45
CA GLN A 257 -20.61 -2.50 2.92
C GLN A 257 -20.82 -2.70 4.43
N GLU A 258 -20.51 -3.88 4.95
CA GLU A 258 -20.57 -4.18 6.39
C GLU A 258 -19.61 -3.27 7.17
N VAL A 259 -18.35 -3.17 6.72
CA VAL A 259 -17.35 -2.30 7.35
C VAL A 259 -17.65 -0.82 7.16
N GLN A 260 -18.16 -0.40 5.99
CA GLN A 260 -18.59 0.98 5.78
C GLN A 260 -19.76 1.35 6.69
N THR A 261 -20.71 0.44 6.90
CA THR A 261 -21.80 0.63 7.88
C THR A 261 -21.24 0.80 9.28
N TYR A 262 -20.21 0.02 9.64
CA TYR A 262 -19.48 0.16 10.88
C TYR A 262 -18.78 1.54 11.01
N LEU A 263 -18.05 1.99 9.99
CA LEU A 263 -17.37 3.29 9.97
C LEU A 263 -18.36 4.47 10.05
N ASN A 264 -19.51 4.35 9.40
CA ASN A 264 -20.53 5.40 9.36
C ASN A 264 -21.32 5.55 10.67
N ARG A 265 -21.20 4.60 11.62
CA ARG A 265 -21.91 4.69 12.91
C ARG A 265 -21.39 5.81 13.82
N GLY A 266 -20.24 6.40 13.52
CA GLY A 266 -19.81 7.69 14.08
C GLY A 266 -19.61 7.74 15.59
N ASP A 267 -19.65 6.60 16.29
CA ASP A 267 -19.56 6.56 17.75
C ASP A 267 -18.17 6.10 18.18
N TYR A 268 -17.37 7.09 18.61
CA TYR A 268 -15.94 7.02 18.92
C TYR A 268 -15.57 6.12 20.11
N ARG A 269 -16.45 5.20 20.54
CA ARG A 269 -16.24 4.28 21.67
C ARG A 269 -16.71 2.85 21.43
N CYS A 270 -17.08 2.48 20.21
CA CYS A 270 -17.82 1.25 19.98
C CYS A 270 -17.01 0.19 19.21
N LEU A 271 -15.96 -0.34 19.84
CA LEU A 271 -15.52 -1.73 19.63
C LEU A 271 -15.78 -2.63 20.86
N GLY A 272 -16.45 -2.09 21.88
CA GLY A 272 -16.70 -2.80 23.14
C GLY A 272 -17.69 -3.96 23.08
N GLU A 273 -18.40 -4.21 21.97
CA GLU A 273 -19.47 -5.24 21.96
C GLU A 273 -19.23 -6.45 21.06
N VAL A 274 -18.52 -6.34 19.92
CA VAL A 274 -18.14 -7.51 19.10
C VAL A 274 -16.81 -7.24 18.37
N PRO A 275 -15.77 -8.09 18.54
CA PRO A 275 -14.52 -7.96 17.81
C PRO A 275 -14.74 -8.22 16.31
N LEU A 276 -14.12 -7.41 15.45
CA LEU A 276 -14.13 -7.65 14.00
C LEU A 276 -13.45 -9.00 13.70
N SER A 277 -14.06 -9.80 12.83
CA SER A 277 -13.46 -11.00 12.27
C SER A 277 -12.24 -10.65 11.40
N PRO A 278 -11.33 -11.60 11.15
CA PRO A 278 -10.19 -11.37 10.27
C PRO A 278 -10.57 -10.84 8.86
N ALA A 279 -11.68 -11.33 8.29
CA ALA A 279 -12.18 -10.83 7.01
C ALA A 279 -12.67 -9.37 7.09
N GLN A 280 -13.35 -8.99 8.18
CA GLN A 280 -13.78 -7.60 8.39
C GLN A 280 -12.58 -6.66 8.65
N TRP A 281 -11.56 -7.10 9.37
CA TRP A 281 -10.31 -6.34 9.51
C TRP A 281 -9.64 -6.10 8.17
N SER A 282 -9.56 -7.15 7.34
CA SER A 282 -8.98 -7.05 6.00
C SER A 282 -9.82 -6.11 5.12
N ALA A 283 -11.14 -6.14 5.25
CA ALA A 283 -12.04 -5.21 4.57
C ALA A 283 -11.85 -3.77 5.05
N LEU A 284 -11.59 -3.56 6.34
CA LEU A 284 -11.26 -2.24 6.89
C LEU A 284 -9.97 -1.69 6.30
N VAL A 285 -8.90 -2.49 6.27
CA VAL A 285 -7.64 -2.10 5.60
C VAL A 285 -7.90 -1.74 4.15
N PHE A 286 -8.63 -2.58 3.42
CA PHE A 286 -8.96 -2.34 2.02
C PHE A 286 -9.73 -1.03 1.82
N VAL A 287 -10.75 -0.76 2.63
CA VAL A 287 -11.56 0.46 2.56
C VAL A 287 -10.72 1.70 2.86
N LEU A 288 -9.88 1.66 3.90
CA LEU A 288 -9.05 2.80 4.28
C LEU A 288 -8.00 3.12 3.20
N LEU A 289 -7.32 2.11 2.66
CA LEU A 289 -6.32 2.30 1.61
C LEU A 289 -6.91 2.74 0.26
N ASN A 290 -8.20 2.45 0.02
CA ASN A 290 -8.89 2.84 -1.22
C ASN A 290 -9.78 4.08 -1.06
N SER A 291 -9.81 4.73 0.11
CA SER A 291 -10.60 5.94 0.35
C SER A 291 -10.26 7.06 -0.65
N GLU A 292 -11.21 7.96 -0.92
CA GLU A 292 -10.99 9.14 -1.76
C GLU A 292 -10.07 10.18 -1.11
N GLU A 293 -10.06 10.21 0.22
CA GLU A 293 -9.21 11.10 1.02
C GLU A 293 -7.78 10.54 1.08
N GLU A 294 -6.78 11.40 0.88
CA GLU A 294 -5.40 11.04 1.22
C GLU A 294 -5.36 10.68 2.70
N LEU A 295 -4.72 9.56 3.04
CA LEU A 295 -4.53 9.13 4.43
C LEU A 295 -3.51 10.05 5.11
N ASP A 296 -3.88 11.31 5.36
CA ASP A 296 -2.98 12.26 6.03
C ASP A 296 -2.78 11.85 7.49
N GLU A 297 -3.87 11.49 8.20
CA GLU A 297 -3.83 11.12 9.61
C GLU A 297 -4.56 9.80 9.90
N PHE A 298 -3.83 8.83 10.44
CA PHE A 298 -4.37 7.63 11.05
C PHE A 298 -4.40 7.76 12.56
N ASN A 299 -5.55 7.51 13.18
CA ASN A 299 -5.70 7.51 14.63
C ASN A 299 -6.28 6.17 15.07
N LEU A 300 -5.49 5.38 15.80
CA LEU A 300 -5.84 4.02 16.21
C LEU A 300 -7.05 3.99 17.14
N ARG A 301 -7.22 5.03 17.97
CA ARG A 301 -8.34 5.16 18.92
C ARG A 301 -9.69 5.38 18.25
N LYS A 302 -9.74 5.74 16.96
CA LYS A 302 -10.98 5.77 16.17
C LYS A 302 -11.52 4.36 15.89
N TYR A 303 -10.66 3.35 16.04
CA TYR A 303 -10.97 1.94 15.90
C TYR A 303 -10.85 1.29 17.28
N ASP A 304 -9.88 0.40 17.47
CA ASP A 304 -9.58 -0.26 18.75
C ASP A 304 -8.20 0.19 19.23
N PRO A 305 -8.07 0.81 20.41
CA PRO A 305 -6.78 1.19 20.98
C PRO A 305 -6.09 -0.04 21.57
N SER A 306 -5.67 -0.97 20.70
CA SER A 306 -4.98 -2.21 21.08
C SER A 306 -3.82 -2.54 20.16
N GLU A 307 -2.85 -3.29 20.69
CA GLU A 307 -1.73 -3.81 19.92
C GLU A 307 -2.19 -4.72 18.76
N GLU A 308 -3.20 -5.57 18.96
CA GLU A 308 -3.71 -6.45 17.91
C GLU A 308 -4.31 -5.65 16.73
N CYS A 309 -5.03 -4.58 17.04
CA CYS A 309 -5.56 -3.67 16.03
C CYS A 309 -4.45 -2.95 15.26
N LEU A 310 -3.44 -2.43 15.96
CA LEU A 310 -2.27 -1.81 15.33
C LEU A 310 -1.62 -2.77 14.33
N LEU A 311 -1.35 -4.02 14.74
CA LEU A 311 -0.68 -5.00 13.91
C LEU A 311 -1.47 -5.32 12.63
N ARG A 312 -2.81 -5.35 12.71
CA ARG A 312 -3.69 -5.54 11.55
C ARG A 312 -3.76 -4.31 10.64
N LEU A 313 -3.57 -3.13 11.20
CA LEU A 313 -3.66 -1.84 10.49
C LEU A 313 -2.30 -1.26 10.08
N LEU A 314 -1.18 -1.99 10.26
CA LEU A 314 0.15 -1.56 9.79
C LEU A 314 0.18 -1.12 8.32
N PRO A 315 -0.53 -1.76 7.36
CA PRO A 315 -0.57 -1.27 5.99
C PRO A 315 -1.12 0.16 5.89
N VAL A 316 -2.12 0.50 6.71
CA VAL A 316 -2.70 1.86 6.79
C VAL A 316 -1.68 2.82 7.40
N VAL A 317 -1.03 2.43 8.50
CA VAL A 317 0.05 3.23 9.13
C VAL A 317 1.19 3.51 8.14
N THR A 318 1.55 2.53 7.33
CA THR A 318 2.60 2.66 6.30
C THR A 318 2.21 3.67 5.22
N ALA A 319 0.94 3.67 4.82
CA ALA A 319 0.41 4.60 3.83
C ALA A 319 0.17 6.01 4.39
N SER A 320 0.00 6.14 5.71
CA SER A 320 -0.33 7.40 6.36
C SER A 320 0.85 8.36 6.52
N ARG A 321 0.58 9.66 6.47
CA ARG A 321 1.58 10.70 6.76
C ARG A 321 1.78 10.92 8.27
N LYS A 322 0.72 10.82 9.06
CA LYS A 322 0.73 10.94 10.51
C LYS A 322 0.01 9.75 11.15
N ALA A 323 0.58 9.21 12.23
CA ALA A 323 -0.02 8.14 13.03
C ALA A 323 -0.13 8.56 14.51
N GLU A 324 -1.36 8.62 15.02
CA GLU A 324 -1.69 8.86 16.42
C GLU A 324 -1.98 7.53 17.12
N LEU A 325 -1.00 7.06 17.89
CA LEU A 325 -1.00 5.77 18.59
C LEU A 325 -0.83 5.92 20.11
N TRP A 326 -1.10 7.11 20.63
CA TRP A 326 -0.94 7.42 22.05
C TRP A 326 -2.02 6.72 22.90
N ASP A 327 -1.65 6.24 24.09
CA ASP A 327 -2.54 5.57 25.05
C ASP A 327 -3.38 4.46 24.39
N CYS A 328 -2.67 3.50 23.77
CA CYS A 328 -3.25 2.39 23.00
C CYS A 328 -2.77 1.01 23.50
N GLY A 329 -2.19 0.94 24.70
CA GLY A 329 -1.71 -0.32 25.29
C GLY A 329 -0.61 -1.00 24.47
N LEU A 330 0.22 -0.22 23.78
CA LEU A 330 1.29 -0.73 22.91
C LEU A 330 2.50 -1.20 23.73
N SER A 331 3.16 -2.24 23.24
CA SER A 331 4.34 -2.86 23.88
C SER A 331 5.57 -2.87 22.96
N GLU A 332 6.65 -3.53 23.40
CA GLU A 332 7.83 -3.77 22.57
C GLU A 332 7.53 -4.49 21.24
N ARG A 333 6.49 -5.35 21.19
CA ARG A 333 6.06 -6.02 19.96
C ARG A 333 5.53 -5.02 18.93
N SER A 334 4.77 -4.02 19.39
CA SER A 334 4.32 -2.90 18.56
C SER A 334 5.51 -2.09 18.03
N CYS A 335 6.53 -1.85 18.86
CA CYS A 335 7.76 -1.17 18.44
C CYS A 335 8.52 -1.91 17.34
N ALA A 336 8.65 -3.24 17.42
CA ALA A 336 9.28 -4.04 16.37
C ALA A 336 8.53 -3.94 15.03
N ALA A 337 7.20 -3.99 15.07
CA ALA A 337 6.36 -3.83 13.89
C ALA A 337 6.49 -2.42 13.28
N LEU A 338 6.45 -1.38 14.11
CA LEU A 338 6.63 0.00 13.66
C LEU A 338 8.04 0.27 13.14
N ALA A 339 9.07 -0.36 13.69
CA ALA A 339 10.42 -0.29 13.14
C ALA A 339 10.48 -0.80 11.69
N SER A 340 9.71 -1.85 11.38
CA SER A 340 9.60 -2.37 10.00
C SER A 340 8.81 -1.42 9.08
N VAL A 341 7.84 -0.68 9.62
CA VAL A 341 7.14 0.39 8.87
C VAL A 341 8.10 1.55 8.59
N LEU A 342 8.93 1.94 9.55
CA LEU A 342 9.88 3.05 9.42
C LEU A 342 11.00 2.74 8.41
N SER A 343 11.44 1.48 8.32
CA SER A 343 12.47 1.05 7.35
C SER A 343 11.93 0.75 5.96
N SER A 344 10.62 0.79 5.74
CA SER A 344 10.02 0.49 4.44
C SER A 344 10.12 1.66 3.46
N ASN A 345 10.59 1.39 2.23
CA ASN A 345 10.68 2.39 1.14
C ASN A 345 9.32 2.99 0.78
N SER A 346 8.25 2.19 0.92
CA SER A 346 6.87 2.59 0.63
C SER A 346 6.24 3.43 1.73
N SER A 347 6.91 3.58 2.88
CA SER A 347 6.39 4.35 4.00
C SER A 347 6.28 5.84 3.68
N SER A 348 5.10 6.39 3.97
CA SER A 348 4.79 7.81 3.87
C SER A 348 4.87 8.54 5.21
N LEU A 349 5.12 7.79 6.30
CA LEU A 349 5.06 8.31 7.66
C LEU A 349 6.08 9.43 7.91
N ARG A 350 5.60 10.53 8.47
CA ARG A 350 6.35 11.74 8.86
C ARG A 350 6.19 12.06 10.33
N GLU A 351 5.03 11.77 10.90
CA GLU A 351 4.74 12.03 12.32
C GLU A 351 4.24 10.76 13.00
N LEU A 352 4.85 10.41 14.13
CA LEU A 352 4.47 9.26 14.94
C LEU A 352 4.33 9.67 16.40
N ASP A 353 3.14 9.52 16.94
CA ASP A 353 2.87 9.73 18.36
C ASP A 353 2.59 8.40 19.05
N LEU A 354 3.51 8.02 19.96
CA LEU A 354 3.47 6.81 20.76
C LEU A 354 3.30 7.10 22.26
N SER A 355 2.98 8.34 22.61
CA SER A 355 2.94 8.80 24.00
C SER A 355 2.01 7.96 24.88
N VAL A 356 2.30 7.86 26.18
CA VAL A 356 1.47 7.16 27.16
C VAL A 356 1.28 5.67 26.81
N ASN A 357 2.34 5.02 26.31
CA ASN A 357 2.41 3.56 26.17
C ASN A 357 3.63 3.05 26.94
N SER A 358 3.53 1.95 27.68
CA SER A 358 4.64 1.36 28.43
C SER A 358 5.63 0.62 27.53
N LEU A 359 6.32 1.37 26.65
CA LEU A 359 7.27 0.84 25.68
C LEU A 359 8.58 0.40 26.31
N CYS A 360 8.96 1.02 27.44
CA CYS A 360 10.25 0.84 28.11
C CYS A 360 11.46 1.08 27.18
N ASP A 361 12.67 0.88 27.71
CA ASP A 361 13.90 1.04 26.92
C ASP A 361 14.04 0.02 25.78
N SER A 362 13.45 -1.18 25.92
CA SER A 362 13.49 -2.20 24.86
C SER A 362 12.71 -1.76 23.62
N GLY A 363 11.54 -1.15 23.79
CA GLY A 363 10.74 -0.60 22.69
C GLY A 363 11.49 0.47 21.90
N VAL A 364 12.14 1.41 22.58
CA VAL A 364 12.94 2.47 21.92
C VAL A 364 14.16 1.89 21.19
N THR A 365 14.79 0.87 21.76
CA THR A 365 15.91 0.16 21.12
C THR A 365 15.48 -0.54 19.82
N LEU A 366 14.25 -1.07 19.77
CA LEU A 366 13.70 -1.64 18.54
C LEU A 366 13.37 -0.56 17.52
N LEU A 367 12.74 0.53 17.95
CA LEU A 367 12.42 1.67 17.07
C LEU A 367 13.67 2.31 16.47
N SER A 368 14.78 2.41 17.21
CA SER A 368 16.01 3.03 16.71
C SER A 368 16.55 2.34 15.46
N ALA A 369 16.41 1.02 15.34
CA ALA A 369 16.81 0.30 14.13
C ALA A 369 16.05 0.76 12.88
N GLY A 370 14.74 1.03 13.01
CA GLY A 370 13.93 1.59 11.92
C GLY A 370 14.20 3.07 11.66
N LEU A 371 14.50 3.85 12.69
CA LEU A 371 14.83 5.28 12.58
C LEU A 371 16.20 5.53 11.94
N GLU A 372 17.14 4.59 12.06
CA GLU A 372 18.47 4.65 11.46
C GLU A 372 18.48 4.17 9.99
N ASP A 373 17.41 3.57 9.50
CA ASP A 373 17.33 3.09 8.11
C ASP A 373 17.36 4.26 7.11
N GLN A 374 18.04 4.07 5.97
CA GLN A 374 18.16 5.07 4.90
C GLN A 374 16.81 5.47 4.26
N HIS A 375 15.81 4.61 4.39
CA HIS A 375 14.47 4.82 3.86
C HIS A 375 13.52 5.50 4.85
N CYS A 376 13.96 5.71 6.10
CA CYS A 376 13.16 6.37 7.11
C CYS A 376 13.01 7.86 6.82
N LYS A 377 11.75 8.30 6.77
CA LYS A 377 11.38 9.68 6.47
C LYS A 377 10.74 10.39 7.67
N LEU A 378 10.76 9.76 8.85
CA LEU A 378 10.09 10.29 10.04
C LEU A 378 10.74 11.61 10.49
N GLU A 379 9.92 12.65 10.63
CA GLU A 379 10.32 14.01 11.01
C GLU A 379 9.94 14.32 12.46
N THR A 380 8.83 13.79 12.96
CA THR A 380 8.37 13.99 14.34
C THR A 380 8.14 12.66 15.04
N LEU A 381 8.75 12.51 16.22
CA LEU A 381 8.55 11.37 17.11
C LEU A 381 8.17 11.86 18.51
N ARG A 382 7.01 11.42 19.01
CA ARG A 382 6.55 11.70 20.37
C ARG A 382 6.52 10.41 21.17
N LEU A 383 7.26 10.40 22.28
CA LEU A 383 7.44 9.27 23.21
C LEU A 383 7.18 9.75 24.65
N SER A 384 6.26 10.69 24.83
CA SER A 384 6.00 11.27 26.15
C SER A 384 5.40 10.22 27.09
N GLY A 385 5.90 10.09 28.32
CA GLY A 385 5.37 9.17 29.32
C GLY A 385 5.37 7.70 28.87
N CYS A 386 6.50 7.20 28.36
CA CYS A 386 6.65 5.85 27.84
C CYS A 386 7.52 4.92 28.71
N ASP A 387 7.69 5.27 29.99
CA ASP A 387 8.52 4.56 30.97
C ASP A 387 10.01 4.46 30.53
N LEU A 388 10.55 5.54 29.94
CA LEU A 388 11.92 5.58 29.42
C LEU A 388 12.94 6.02 30.48
N SER A 389 14.16 5.45 30.39
CA SER A 389 15.33 5.81 31.21
C SER A 389 16.47 6.40 30.36
N GLU A 390 17.64 6.63 30.98
CA GLU A 390 18.85 7.05 30.27
C GLU A 390 19.30 6.06 29.18
N ARG A 391 18.89 4.79 29.24
CA ARG A 391 19.23 3.81 28.18
C ARG A 391 18.57 4.14 26.86
N SER A 392 17.30 4.57 26.88
CA SER A 392 16.61 5.08 25.69
C SER A 392 17.32 6.28 25.07
N CYS A 393 17.91 7.16 25.91
CA CYS A 393 18.70 8.29 25.43
C CYS A 393 19.95 7.86 24.66
N ALA A 394 20.59 6.74 24.99
CA ALA A 394 21.73 6.23 24.24
C ALA A 394 21.33 5.77 22.83
N ALA A 395 20.20 5.06 22.71
CA ALA A 395 19.65 4.62 21.43
C ALA A 395 19.24 5.81 20.56
N LEU A 396 18.51 6.78 21.13
CA LEU A 396 18.11 7.99 20.41
C LEU A 396 19.30 8.88 20.04
N ALA A 397 20.34 8.94 20.88
CA ALA A 397 21.57 9.63 20.52
C ALA A 397 22.25 8.99 19.30
N SER A 398 22.17 7.66 19.14
CA SER A 398 22.65 6.99 17.92
C SER A 398 21.85 7.42 16.68
N VAL A 399 20.53 7.43 16.78
CA VAL A 399 19.63 7.91 15.72
C VAL A 399 19.99 9.34 15.30
N LEU A 400 20.22 10.24 16.26
CA LEU A 400 20.54 11.65 16.00
C LEU A 400 21.90 11.84 15.28
N ARG A 401 22.86 10.94 15.47
CA ARG A 401 24.14 10.95 14.75
C ARG A 401 24.06 10.33 13.36
N SER A 402 23.00 9.57 13.08
CA SER A 402 22.87 8.90 11.79
C SER A 402 22.63 9.91 10.67
N ASN A 403 23.39 9.79 9.58
CA ASN A 403 23.23 10.65 8.40
C ASN A 403 21.87 10.44 7.68
N SER A 404 21.29 9.24 7.82
CA SER A 404 20.00 8.84 7.29
C SER A 404 18.82 9.44 8.05
N SER A 405 19.01 9.85 9.30
CA SER A 405 17.92 10.35 10.13
C SER A 405 17.28 11.59 9.52
N SER A 406 15.96 11.61 9.47
CA SER A 406 15.15 12.75 9.01
C SER A 406 14.52 13.52 10.18
N LEU A 407 14.81 13.13 11.43
CA LEU A 407 14.12 13.62 12.61
C LEU A 407 14.40 15.12 12.87
N ARG A 408 13.31 15.88 13.01
CA ARG A 408 13.29 17.32 13.29
C ARG A 408 12.72 17.63 14.67
N GLU A 409 11.78 16.82 15.15
CA GLU A 409 11.10 17.02 16.43
C GLU A 409 11.10 15.73 17.25
N LEU A 410 11.55 15.85 18.49
CA LEU A 410 11.57 14.76 19.45
C LEU A 410 10.97 15.21 20.77
N ASP A 411 9.93 14.51 21.20
CA ASP A 411 9.30 14.71 22.50
C ASP A 411 9.51 13.50 23.41
N LEU A 412 10.23 13.70 24.51
CA LEU A 412 10.52 12.69 25.53
C LEU A 412 9.97 13.08 26.89
N SER A 413 9.02 14.02 26.94
CA SER A 413 8.47 14.56 28.18
C SER A 413 7.88 13.46 29.10
N GLY A 414 7.86 13.68 30.40
CA GLY A 414 7.27 12.74 31.38
C GLY A 414 7.99 11.40 31.51
N ASN A 415 9.27 11.32 31.12
CA ASN A 415 10.11 10.13 31.27
C ASN A 415 11.24 10.37 32.28
N SER A 416 11.67 9.35 33.01
CA SER A 416 12.69 9.48 34.08
C SER A 416 14.13 9.46 33.54
N LEU A 417 14.46 10.36 32.61
CA LEU A 417 15.75 10.35 31.90
C LEU A 417 16.94 10.81 32.76
N CYS A 418 16.69 11.72 33.70
CA CYS A 418 17.69 12.32 34.58
C CYS A 418 18.84 13.04 33.84
N ASP A 419 19.81 13.59 34.58
CA ASP A 419 20.97 14.28 33.99
C ASP A 419 21.84 13.38 33.11
N SER A 420 21.88 12.07 33.41
CA SER A 420 22.60 11.06 32.62
C SER A 420 22.02 10.91 31.23
N GLY A 421 20.69 10.79 31.09
CA GLY A 421 20.02 10.72 29.80
C GLY A 421 20.24 11.98 28.96
N VAL A 422 20.15 13.16 29.59
CA VAL A 422 20.46 14.44 28.93
C VAL A 422 21.89 14.51 28.43
N THR A 423 22.85 13.97 29.19
CA THR A 423 24.27 13.91 28.78
C THR A 423 24.45 13.02 27.54
N LEU A 424 23.72 11.91 27.45
CA LEU A 424 23.75 11.03 26.28
C LEU A 424 23.12 11.68 25.04
N LEU A 425 21.94 12.30 25.20
CA LEU A 425 21.28 13.04 24.10
C LEU A 425 22.16 14.19 23.61
N SER A 426 22.82 14.89 24.53
CA SER A 426 23.77 15.97 24.22
C SER A 426 24.87 15.51 23.26
N ALA A 427 25.42 14.31 23.45
CA ALA A 427 26.42 13.76 22.53
C ALA A 427 25.87 13.46 21.13
N GLY A 428 24.57 13.19 21.00
CA GLY A 428 23.91 13.06 19.69
C GLY A 428 23.64 14.40 19.01
N LEU A 429 23.28 15.43 19.79
CA LEU A 429 23.03 16.80 19.31
C LEU A 429 24.30 17.53 18.86
N GLU A 430 25.47 17.14 19.36
CA GLU A 430 26.78 17.70 18.99
C GLU A 430 27.20 17.29 17.56
N ASP A 431 26.63 16.21 17.03
CA ASP A 431 27.04 15.66 15.75
C ASP A 431 26.60 16.52 14.57
N GLN A 432 27.48 16.69 13.58
CA GLN A 432 27.24 17.49 12.38
C GLN A 432 26.07 16.98 11.51
N HIS A 433 25.70 15.71 11.64
CA HIS A 433 24.58 15.11 10.93
C HIS A 433 23.25 15.30 11.65
N CYS A 434 23.26 15.77 12.89
CA CYS A 434 22.05 15.99 13.66
C CYS A 434 21.17 17.06 13.02
N LYS A 435 19.93 16.69 12.72
CA LYS A 435 18.94 17.52 12.03
C LYS A 435 17.86 18.09 12.95
N LEU A 436 17.93 17.78 14.24
CA LEU A 436 16.89 18.07 15.22
C LEU A 436 16.73 19.58 15.45
N GLU A 437 15.50 20.06 15.36
CA GLU A 437 15.12 21.48 15.51
C GLU A 437 14.34 21.71 16.80
N THR A 438 13.56 20.72 17.25
CA THR A 438 12.74 20.80 18.46
C THR A 438 13.01 19.61 19.38
N LEU A 439 13.34 19.89 20.64
CA LEU A 439 13.52 18.89 21.68
C LEU A 439 12.68 19.26 22.89
N ARG A 440 11.76 18.37 23.29
CA ARG A 440 10.95 18.52 24.51
C ARG A 440 11.35 17.46 25.54
N LEU A 441 11.69 17.96 26.72
CA LEU A 441 12.14 17.19 27.88
C LEU A 441 11.38 17.68 29.12
N TRP A 442 10.07 17.91 29.02
CA TRP A 442 9.30 18.38 30.17
C TRP A 442 9.19 17.27 31.21
N ASP A 443 9.31 17.60 32.50
CA ASP A 443 9.15 16.62 33.60
C ASP A 443 10.04 15.37 33.41
N CYS A 444 11.35 15.60 33.22
CA CYS A 444 12.33 14.54 32.94
C CYS A 444 13.33 14.30 34.09
N SER A 445 13.05 14.83 35.28
CA SER A 445 13.96 14.83 36.44
C SER A 445 15.34 15.44 36.14
N ILE A 446 15.38 16.50 35.32
CA ILE A 446 16.61 17.19 34.92
C ILE A 446 16.98 18.23 35.98
N THR A 447 18.24 18.24 36.40
CA THR A 447 18.78 19.23 37.33
C THR A 447 19.67 20.25 36.63
N GLU A 448 20.25 21.17 37.40
CA GLU A 448 21.30 22.09 36.94
C GLU A 448 22.43 21.38 36.17
N LYS A 449 22.80 20.14 36.54
CA LYS A 449 23.87 19.40 35.86
C LYS A 449 23.49 19.04 34.43
N GLY A 450 22.27 18.54 34.19
CA GLY A 450 21.78 18.24 32.85
C GLY A 450 21.66 19.51 32.01
N CYS A 451 21.19 20.62 32.60
CA CYS A 451 21.16 21.92 31.91
C CYS A 451 22.56 22.38 31.48
N LYS A 452 23.58 22.21 32.33
CA LYS A 452 24.98 22.51 31.97
C LYS A 452 25.46 21.68 30.78
N ALA A 453 25.11 20.40 30.72
CA ALA A 453 25.48 19.52 29.61
C ALA A 453 24.84 19.97 28.29
N LEU A 454 23.54 20.30 28.29
CA LEU A 454 22.86 20.86 27.12
C LEU A 454 23.48 22.19 26.68
N VAL A 455 23.73 23.10 27.62
CA VAL A 455 24.33 24.40 27.29
C VAL A 455 25.70 24.25 26.65
N LYS A 456 26.54 23.35 27.17
CA LYS A 456 27.85 23.07 26.59
C LYS A 456 27.71 22.64 25.12
N THR A 457 26.76 21.76 24.84
CA THR A 457 26.50 21.21 23.50
C THR A 457 25.97 22.26 22.55
N LEU A 458 24.99 23.07 22.97
CA LEU A 458 24.39 24.11 22.12
C LEU A 458 25.40 25.24 21.78
N LYS A 459 26.46 25.40 22.56
CA LYS A 459 27.58 26.30 22.23
C LYS A 459 28.51 25.73 21.17
N LEU A 460 28.59 24.41 21.06
CA LEU A 460 29.41 23.70 20.09
C LEU A 460 28.59 23.60 18.80
N ASN A 461 28.66 24.66 17.99
CA ASN A 461 28.07 24.73 16.66
C ASN A 461 28.57 23.50 15.85
N PRO A 462 27.69 22.62 15.35
CA PRO A 462 26.50 23.02 14.60
C PRO A 462 25.16 22.45 15.12
N SER A 463 24.69 22.82 16.32
CA SER A 463 23.33 22.43 16.73
C SER A 463 22.27 23.10 15.84
N HIS A 464 21.40 22.32 15.20
CA HIS A 464 20.23 22.81 14.44
C HIS A 464 19.04 23.20 15.33
N LEU A 465 19.17 23.00 16.64
CA LEU A 465 18.09 23.16 17.61
C LEU A 465 17.62 24.62 17.71
N ARG A 466 16.31 24.82 17.53
CA ARG A 466 15.59 26.10 17.58
C ARG A 466 14.63 26.17 18.75
N GLU A 467 14.05 25.06 19.18
CA GLU A 467 13.09 25.01 20.29
C GLU A 467 13.50 23.97 21.33
N LEU A 468 13.62 24.42 22.59
CA LEU A 468 13.96 23.58 23.73
C LEU A 468 12.91 23.69 24.83
N GLY A 469 12.28 22.57 25.17
CA GLY A 469 11.34 22.45 26.26
C GLY A 469 11.97 21.80 27.49
N LEU A 470 12.06 22.52 28.61
CA LEU A 470 12.60 22.03 29.89
C LEU A 470 11.66 22.32 31.08
N GLY A 471 10.39 22.61 30.83
CA GLY A 471 9.37 22.80 31.86
C GLY A 471 9.27 21.61 32.82
N TRP A 472 8.81 21.86 34.03
CA TRP A 472 8.61 20.90 35.11
C TRP A 472 9.89 20.13 35.51
N ASN A 473 11.06 20.71 35.27
CA ASN A 473 12.36 20.23 35.78
C ASN A 473 12.91 21.14 36.88
N GLU A 474 14.10 20.82 37.39
CA GLU A 474 14.83 21.55 38.45
C GLU A 474 16.15 22.16 37.94
N PRO A 475 16.12 23.08 36.95
CA PRO A 475 17.34 23.62 36.34
C PRO A 475 18.24 24.41 37.31
N GLY A 476 17.73 24.83 38.48
CA GLY A 476 18.41 25.74 39.39
C GLY A 476 18.61 27.15 38.81
N GLU A 477 18.94 28.14 39.65
CA GLU A 477 19.16 29.52 39.19
C GLU A 477 20.29 29.61 38.15
N SER A 478 21.37 28.86 38.36
CA SER A 478 22.50 28.84 37.44
C SER A 478 22.12 28.25 36.08
N GLY A 479 21.41 27.12 36.06
CA GLY A 479 20.97 26.48 34.82
C GLY A 479 20.03 27.38 34.03
N VAL A 480 19.05 28.02 34.68
CA VAL A 480 18.17 29.02 34.04
C VAL A 480 18.99 30.14 33.43
N LYS A 481 19.93 30.74 34.19
CA LYS A 481 20.77 31.83 33.69
C LYS A 481 21.59 31.42 32.46
N MET A 482 22.15 30.22 32.45
CA MET A 482 22.95 29.73 31.32
C MET A 482 22.10 29.44 30.08
N LEU A 483 20.90 28.89 30.25
CA LEU A 483 19.97 28.61 29.15
C LEU A 483 19.40 29.91 28.56
N SER A 484 19.01 30.88 29.41
CA SER A 484 18.55 32.19 28.96
C SER A 484 19.64 32.94 28.19
N ALA A 485 20.90 32.86 28.61
CA ALA A 485 22.02 33.47 27.89
C ALA A 485 22.22 32.89 26.47
N LEU A 486 21.82 31.64 26.20
CA LEU A 486 21.86 31.08 24.85
C LEU A 486 20.77 31.66 23.94
N LEU A 487 19.61 31.99 24.51
CA LEU A 487 18.48 32.57 23.78
C LEU A 487 18.73 34.05 23.42
N GLU A 488 19.45 34.77 24.27
CA GLU A 488 19.77 36.19 24.07
C GLU A 488 20.92 36.42 23.08
N ASP A 489 21.78 35.43 22.87
CA ASP A 489 22.96 35.56 22.01
C ASP A 489 22.63 35.19 20.55
N PRO A 490 22.70 36.15 19.61
CA PRO A 490 22.30 35.95 18.21
C PRO A 490 23.24 35.02 17.43
N HIS A 491 24.38 34.61 18.01
CA HIS A 491 25.28 33.65 17.39
C HIS A 491 24.79 32.19 17.52
N TYR A 492 23.81 31.91 18.39
CA TYR A 492 23.17 30.60 18.49
C TYR A 492 21.82 30.56 17.77
N LYS A 493 21.38 29.36 17.38
CA LYS A 493 20.14 29.14 16.62
C LYS A 493 18.89 28.95 17.49
N LEU A 494 19.03 28.95 18.81
CA LEU A 494 17.92 28.71 19.71
C LEU A 494 16.97 29.91 19.70
N GLU A 495 15.72 29.71 19.31
CA GLU A 495 14.70 30.74 19.14
C GLU A 495 13.65 30.71 20.27
N LYS A 496 13.41 29.53 20.86
CA LYS A 496 12.39 29.32 21.88
C LYS A 496 12.90 28.43 23.00
N LEU A 497 12.67 28.88 24.23
CA LEU A 497 13.04 28.17 25.44
C LEU A 497 11.85 28.16 26.40
N HIS A 498 11.34 26.97 26.72
CA HIS A 498 10.22 26.81 27.66
C HIS A 498 10.73 26.33 29.02
N LEU A 499 10.80 27.25 29.99
CA LEU A 499 11.17 26.98 31.38
C LEU A 499 9.99 27.32 32.29
N ARG A 500 9.18 26.32 32.64
CA ARG A 500 8.15 26.45 33.68
C ARG A 500 8.60 25.63 34.88
N THR A 501 9.04 26.23 35.98
CA THR A 501 9.38 25.46 37.18
C THR A 501 8.10 25.04 37.92
N PRO A 502 8.08 23.90 38.63
CA PRO A 502 7.02 23.62 39.59
C PRO A 502 6.92 24.81 40.57
N PHE A 503 5.72 25.22 40.95
CA PHE A 503 5.48 26.39 41.80
C PHE A 503 6.28 26.31 43.12
N THR A 504 7.48 26.91 43.15
CA THR A 504 8.23 27.19 44.38
C THR A 504 7.97 28.63 44.77
N GLY A 505 6.81 28.92 45.38
CA GLY A 505 6.58 29.99 46.36
C GLY A 505 7.06 31.45 46.14
N SER A 506 7.67 31.86 45.03
CA SER A 506 8.07 33.25 44.79
C SER A 506 7.82 33.66 43.34
N MET A 507 7.05 34.73 43.18
CA MET A 507 6.76 35.34 41.88
C MET A 507 8.02 36.03 41.35
N HIS A 508 8.62 35.48 40.29
CA HIS A 508 9.31 36.29 39.30
C HIS A 508 8.76 35.95 37.91
N ARG A 509 7.84 36.79 37.44
CA ARG A 509 7.44 36.81 36.03
C ARG A 509 8.60 37.40 35.23
N TYR A 510 9.26 36.60 34.39
CA TYR A 510 10.03 37.14 33.27
C TYR A 510 9.11 37.15 32.05
N THR A 511 8.45 38.28 31.84
CA THR A 511 7.91 38.65 30.52
C THR A 511 8.99 39.47 29.82
N GLY A 512 9.79 38.81 28.97
CA GLY A 512 10.58 39.51 27.96
C GLY A 512 9.64 39.99 26.87
N GLY A 513 9.23 41.26 26.94
CA GLY A 513 8.51 41.92 25.86
C GLY A 513 9.49 42.46 24.81
N LEU A 514 9.10 42.36 23.55
CA LEU A 514 9.26 43.45 22.59
C LEU A 514 7.97 44.28 22.63
#